data_AF-C9XWG6-F1
#
_entry.id   AF-C9XWG6-F1
#
_cell.length_a   1.000
_cell.length_b   1.000
_cell.length_c   1.000
_cell.angle_alpha   90.00
_cell.angle_beta   90.00
_cell.angle_gamma   90.00
#
_symmetry.space_group_name_H-M   'P 1'
#
loop_
_entity.id
_entity.type
_entity.pdbx_description
1 polymer ?
#
loop_
_entity_poly.entity_id
_entity_poly.type
_entity_poly.pdbx_seq_one_letter_code
_entity_poly.pdbx_strand_id
1 'polypeptide(L)'
;MANVNSNTPARPENEGHNLNLNAPATPMPPSAHSRMLSLHTLCEVPITAEMDFFTLATLCEETVSELIECKDATLFLALAGRLALMLESLAAALDRPVPAHLFASLTADSLPSEVPFCIGSDAQMLSRYCKALNMALISRAHPPEIAETLTGLLFDLVNHLVEFVRAPCFVRTGEGYKDWAGQHVMSLN
;
A
#
# COMPACT_ATOMS: atom_id res chain seq x y z
N MET A 1 71.08 17.43 23.62
CA MET A 1 70.85 18.47 22.61
C MET A 1 70.36 17.80 21.34
N ALA A 2 69.04 17.83 21.10
CA ALA A 2 68.44 17.58 19.79
C ALA A 2 67.05 18.25 19.80
N ASN A 3 66.82 19.07 18.77
CA ASN A 3 65.83 20.13 18.70
C ASN A 3 64.44 19.61 18.31
N VAL A 4 63.41 20.19 18.92
CA VAL A 4 61.98 20.00 18.65
C VAL A 4 61.60 20.75 17.38
N ASN A 5 60.85 20.11 16.48
CA ASN A 5 60.11 20.80 15.43
C ASN A 5 58.72 20.15 15.22
N SER A 6 57.79 20.51 16.10
CA SER A 6 56.36 20.33 15.89
C SER A 6 55.87 21.30 14.82
N ASN A 7 55.52 20.80 13.65
CA ASN A 7 54.74 21.55 12.65
C ASN A 7 53.28 21.06 12.72
N THR A 8 52.44 21.80 13.45
CA THR A 8 50.98 21.71 13.40
C THR A 8 50.47 22.93 12.65
N PRO A 9 49.75 22.81 11.52
CA PRO A 9 49.15 23.97 10.89
C PRO A 9 47.89 24.41 11.64
N ALA A 10 47.76 25.72 11.75
CA ALA A 10 46.70 26.46 12.42
C ALA A 10 45.30 26.12 11.91
N ARG A 11 44.36 26.04 12.84
CA ARG A 11 42.90 25.99 12.59
C ARG A 11 42.41 27.41 12.34
N PRO A 12 41.82 27.77 11.18
CA PRO A 12 41.16 29.04 11.03
C PRO A 12 39.83 29.05 11.77
N GLU A 13 39.61 30.12 12.51
CA GLU A 13 38.39 30.39 13.25
C GLU A 13 37.38 31.11 12.34
N ASN A 14 36.11 30.71 12.48
CA ASN A 14 34.92 31.54 12.32
C ASN A 14 34.48 32.00 10.90
N GLU A 15 33.48 31.31 10.34
CA GLU A 15 32.43 31.94 9.53
C GLU A 15 31.05 31.56 10.10
N GLY A 16 30.47 32.48 10.87
CA GLY A 16 29.10 32.41 11.33
C GLY A 16 28.14 32.50 10.14
N HIS A 17 27.52 31.37 9.79
CA HIS A 17 26.36 31.37 8.92
C HIS A 17 25.17 31.97 9.69
N ASN A 18 24.92 33.25 9.44
CA ASN A 18 23.68 33.92 9.82
C ASN A 18 22.50 33.18 9.16
N LEU A 19 21.73 32.44 9.96
CA LEU A 19 20.44 31.90 9.57
C LEU A 19 19.46 33.07 9.43
N ASN A 20 19.33 33.59 8.20
CA ASN A 20 18.32 34.58 7.86
C ASN A 20 16.93 33.95 7.98
N LEU A 21 16.19 34.30 9.04
CA LEU A 21 14.86 33.79 9.40
C LEU A 21 13.70 34.42 8.60
N ASN A 22 13.95 35.13 7.49
CA ASN A 22 12.91 35.84 6.74
C ASN A 22 12.73 35.40 5.27
N ALA A 23 12.88 34.11 4.96
CA ALA A 23 12.41 33.58 3.67
C ALA A 23 10.90 33.28 3.75
N PRO A 24 10.05 33.80 2.86
CA PRO A 24 8.65 33.38 2.80
C PRO A 24 8.61 31.90 2.46
N ALA A 25 8.03 31.09 3.34
CA ALA A 25 7.74 29.70 3.08
C ALA A 25 6.87 29.62 1.81
N THR A 26 7.47 29.22 0.69
CA THR A 26 6.72 28.77 -0.47
C THR A 26 5.87 27.58 0.00
N PRO A 27 4.54 27.59 -0.21
CA PRO A 27 3.74 26.42 0.07
C PRO A 27 4.28 25.28 -0.80
N MET A 28 4.80 24.25 -0.14
CA MET A 28 5.08 22.97 -0.78
C MET A 28 3.80 22.53 -1.51
N PRO A 29 3.85 22.13 -2.79
CA PRO A 29 2.70 21.50 -3.41
C PRO A 29 2.32 20.28 -2.56
N PRO A 30 1.03 20.02 -2.30
CA PRO A 30 0.63 18.85 -1.54
C PRO A 30 1.16 17.62 -2.28
N SER A 31 2.22 17.01 -1.76
CA SER A 31 2.55 15.62 -2.02
C SER A 31 1.27 14.83 -1.78
N ALA A 32 0.95 13.92 -2.70
CA ALA A 32 -0.27 13.13 -2.77
C ALA A 32 -0.44 12.21 -1.55
N HIS A 33 -0.65 12.81 -0.38
CA HIS A 33 -1.15 12.13 0.79
C HIS A 33 -2.56 11.72 0.46
N SER A 34 -2.79 10.40 0.51
CA SER A 34 -4.08 9.74 0.53
C SER A 34 -5.20 10.69 0.93
N ARG A 35 -6.17 10.86 0.03
CA ARG A 35 -7.46 11.42 0.41
C ARG A 35 -8.08 10.42 1.40
N MET A 36 -7.84 10.58 2.70
CA MET A 36 -8.59 9.85 3.71
C MET A 36 -10.08 10.08 3.43
N LEU A 37 -10.77 9.05 2.96
CA LEU A 37 -12.20 9.09 2.83
C LEU A 37 -12.80 9.19 4.23
N SER A 38 -13.83 10.00 4.40
CA SER A 38 -14.51 10.04 5.69
C SER A 38 -15.14 8.67 6.00
N LEU A 39 -15.23 8.28 7.27
CA LEU A 39 -15.89 7.04 7.70
C LEU A 39 -17.30 6.87 7.10
N HIS A 40 -18.05 7.96 6.98
CA HIS A 40 -19.36 7.96 6.33
C HIS A 40 -19.25 7.65 4.83
N THR A 41 -18.30 8.27 4.14
CA THR A 41 -18.00 7.99 2.73
C THR A 41 -17.60 6.54 2.54
N LEU A 42 -16.70 6.01 3.38
CA LEU A 42 -16.30 4.61 3.33
C LEU A 42 -17.46 3.66 3.55
N CYS A 43 -18.49 4.06 4.31
CA CYS A 43 -19.71 3.31 4.58
C CYS A 43 -20.80 3.43 3.50
N GLU A 44 -20.74 4.44 2.63
CA GLU A 44 -21.77 4.69 1.63
C GLU A 44 -21.34 4.39 0.19
N VAL A 45 -20.03 4.31 -0.07
CA VAL A 45 -19.52 3.97 -1.40
C VAL A 45 -20.12 2.63 -1.85
N PRO A 46 -20.84 2.59 -2.99
CA PRO A 46 -21.39 1.36 -3.51
C PRO A 46 -20.26 0.48 -4.04
N ILE A 47 -20.22 -0.77 -3.59
CA ILE A 47 -19.29 -1.77 -4.12
C ILE A 47 -20.00 -2.43 -5.30
N THR A 48 -19.54 -2.17 -6.52
CA THR A 48 -20.15 -2.68 -7.74
C THR A 48 -19.24 -3.72 -8.40
N ALA A 49 -19.86 -4.63 -9.16
CA ALA A 49 -19.12 -5.64 -9.88
C ALA A 49 -18.24 -5.06 -11.01
N GLU A 50 -18.38 -3.79 -11.38
CA GLU A 50 -17.61 -3.13 -12.44
C GLU A 50 -16.30 -2.50 -11.94
N MET A 51 -16.12 -2.41 -10.62
CA MET A 51 -14.91 -1.81 -10.05
C MET A 51 -13.68 -2.64 -10.38
N ASP A 52 -12.60 -1.95 -10.78
CA ASP A 52 -11.31 -2.61 -10.98
C ASP A 52 -10.62 -2.95 -9.66
N PHE A 53 -9.66 -3.86 -9.74
CA PHE A 53 -8.95 -4.34 -8.55
C PHE A 53 -8.05 -3.28 -7.90
N PHE A 54 -7.61 -2.24 -8.63
CA PHE A 54 -6.87 -1.12 -8.05
C PHE A 54 -7.76 -0.28 -7.13
N THR A 55 -8.96 0.06 -7.59
CA THR A 55 -9.95 0.82 -6.82
C THR A 55 -10.40 0.03 -5.60
N LEU A 56 -10.68 -1.27 -5.77
CA LEU A 56 -11.03 -2.15 -4.66
C LEU A 56 -9.89 -2.29 -3.64
N ALA A 57 -8.64 -2.39 -4.10
CA ALA A 57 -7.46 -2.40 -3.23
C ALA A 57 -7.34 -1.10 -2.43
N THR A 58 -7.56 0.08 -3.04
CA THR A 58 -7.58 1.37 -2.33
C THR A 58 -8.63 1.41 -1.23
N LEU A 59 -9.84 0.96 -1.53
CA LEU A 59 -10.91 0.95 -0.54
C LEU A 59 -10.61 -0.04 0.60
N CYS A 60 -9.96 -1.18 0.34
CA CYS A 60 -9.53 -2.11 1.38
C CYS A 60 -8.48 -1.48 2.30
N GLU A 61 -7.47 -0.83 1.72
CA GLU A 61 -6.39 -0.11 2.42
C GLU A 61 -6.93 1.01 3.32
N GLU A 62 -7.83 1.85 2.81
CA GLU A 62 -8.44 2.93 3.57
C GLU A 62 -9.36 2.37 4.68
N THR A 63 -10.17 1.35 4.36
CA THR A 63 -11.09 0.78 5.34
C THR A 63 -10.34 0.10 6.49
N VAL A 64 -9.25 -0.63 6.20
CA VAL A 64 -8.49 -1.29 7.26
C VAL A 64 -7.73 -0.29 8.12
N SER A 65 -7.29 0.84 7.54
CA SER A 65 -6.70 1.97 8.27
C SER A 65 -7.68 2.60 9.26
N GLU A 66 -8.94 2.76 8.86
CA GLU A 66 -9.98 3.23 9.79
C GLU A 66 -10.36 2.17 10.82
N LEU A 67 -10.33 0.89 10.44
CA LEU A 67 -10.71 -0.23 11.30
C LEU A 67 -9.74 -0.40 12.47
N ILE A 68 -8.42 -0.22 12.25
CA ILE A 68 -7.40 -0.32 13.33
C ILE A 68 -7.51 0.83 14.34
N GLU A 69 -7.95 2.02 13.92
CA GLU A 69 -8.15 3.17 14.81
C GLU A 69 -9.54 3.17 15.48
N CYS A 70 -10.44 2.27 15.07
CA CYS A 70 -11.84 2.25 15.47
C CYS A 70 -12.03 1.73 16.91
N LYS A 71 -12.55 2.60 17.78
CA LYS A 71 -12.89 2.25 19.18
C LYS A 71 -14.37 1.92 19.40
N ASP A 72 -15.24 2.32 18.47
CA ASP A 72 -16.67 2.06 18.55
C ASP A 72 -17.01 0.67 18.01
N ALA A 73 -17.66 -0.16 18.81
CA ALA A 73 -17.93 -1.54 18.45
C ALA A 73 -18.92 -1.70 17.29
N THR A 74 -19.88 -0.78 17.16
CA THR A 74 -20.90 -0.83 16.09
C THR A 74 -20.27 -0.44 14.76
N LEU A 75 -19.50 0.65 14.76
CA LEU A 75 -18.75 1.11 13.61
C LEU A 75 -17.69 0.09 13.19
N PHE A 76 -16.99 -0.53 14.14
CA PHE A 76 -16.04 -1.61 13.86
C PHE A 76 -16.72 -2.74 13.08
N LEU A 77 -17.88 -3.22 13.54
CA LEU A 77 -18.63 -4.28 12.85
C LEU A 77 -19.13 -3.84 11.46
N ALA A 78 -19.55 -2.59 11.32
CA ALA A 78 -19.95 -2.03 10.02
C ALA A 78 -18.77 -2.00 9.03
N LEU A 79 -17.60 -1.50 9.46
CA LEU A 79 -16.38 -1.45 8.66
C LEU A 79 -15.87 -2.86 8.33
N ALA A 80 -15.84 -3.76 9.31
CA ALA A 80 -15.41 -5.15 9.12
C ALA A 80 -16.34 -5.89 8.13
N GLY A 81 -17.65 -5.69 8.24
CA GLY A 81 -18.62 -6.25 7.30
C GLY A 81 -18.43 -5.71 5.88
N ARG A 82 -18.15 -4.41 5.74
CA ARG A 82 -17.82 -3.82 4.44
C ARG A 82 -16.51 -4.33 3.88
N LEU A 83 -15.47 -4.45 4.71
CA LEU A 83 -14.18 -5.00 4.32
C LEU A 83 -14.31 -6.43 3.79
N ALA A 84 -15.19 -7.25 4.39
CA ALA A 84 -15.47 -8.58 3.87
C ALA A 84 -16.01 -8.55 2.43
N LEU A 85 -16.97 -7.67 2.13
CA LEU A 85 -17.52 -7.49 0.79
C LEU A 85 -16.49 -6.95 -0.21
N MET A 86 -15.62 -6.03 0.23
CA MET A 86 -14.55 -5.49 -0.61
C MET A 86 -13.48 -6.54 -0.92
N LEU A 87 -13.06 -7.34 0.05
CA LEU A 87 -12.14 -8.46 -0.16
C LEU A 87 -12.74 -9.53 -1.07
N GLU A 88 -14.04 -9.77 -0.99
CA GLU A 88 -14.76 -10.68 -1.91
C GLU A 88 -14.76 -10.15 -3.34
N SER A 89 -15.10 -8.88 -3.50
CA SER A 89 -15.10 -8.21 -4.79
C SER A 89 -13.69 -8.12 -5.39
N LEU A 90 -12.67 -7.85 -4.56
CA LEU A 90 -11.28 -7.81 -4.97
C LEU A 90 -10.81 -9.16 -5.50
N ALA A 91 -11.10 -10.25 -4.76
CA ALA A 91 -10.80 -11.60 -5.23
C ALA A 91 -11.47 -11.91 -6.57
N ALA A 92 -12.75 -11.54 -6.74
CA ALA A 92 -13.47 -11.74 -7.98
C ALA A 92 -12.94 -10.86 -9.14
N ALA A 93 -12.41 -9.67 -8.84
CA ALA A 93 -11.80 -8.78 -9.82
C ALA A 93 -10.42 -9.30 -10.26
N LEU A 94 -9.65 -9.92 -9.35
CA LEU A 94 -8.35 -10.53 -9.64
C LEU A 94 -8.44 -11.77 -10.53
N ASP A 95 -9.58 -12.46 -10.55
CA ASP A 95 -9.83 -13.59 -11.46
C ASP A 95 -10.17 -13.16 -12.90
N ARG A 96 -10.37 -11.86 -13.14
CA ARG A 96 -10.67 -11.31 -14.45
C ARG A 96 -9.39 -10.89 -15.16
N PRO A 97 -9.40 -10.80 -16.50
CA PRO A 97 -8.26 -10.25 -17.23
C PRO A 97 -7.96 -8.82 -16.76
N VAL A 98 -6.67 -8.47 -16.75
CA VAL A 98 -6.21 -7.13 -16.36
C VAL A 98 -6.84 -6.08 -17.30
N PRO A 99 -7.52 -5.06 -16.76
CA PRO A 99 -8.06 -3.96 -17.55
C PRO A 99 -6.97 -3.19 -18.30
N ALA A 100 -7.24 -2.80 -19.55
CA ALA A 100 -6.29 -2.12 -20.43
C ALA A 100 -5.69 -0.84 -19.79
N HIS A 101 -6.48 -0.09 -19.01
CA HIS A 101 -6.01 1.14 -18.36
C HIS A 101 -5.02 0.89 -17.22
N LEU A 102 -4.99 -0.32 -16.63
CA LEU A 102 -4.09 -0.65 -15.53
C LEU A 102 -2.72 -1.16 -16.00
N PHE A 103 -2.56 -1.53 -17.27
CA PHE A 103 -1.26 -1.95 -17.79
C PHE A 103 -0.20 -0.87 -17.60
N ALA A 104 -0.54 0.41 -17.83
CA ALA A 104 0.41 1.50 -17.62
C ALA A 104 0.90 1.58 -16.17
N SER A 105 0.02 1.34 -15.19
CA SER A 105 0.36 1.34 -13.76
C SER A 105 1.13 0.10 -13.32
N LEU A 106 0.92 -1.03 -13.99
CA LEU A 106 1.57 -2.31 -13.70
C LEU A 106 2.86 -2.53 -14.50
N THR A 107 3.27 -1.55 -15.29
CA THR A 107 4.46 -1.64 -16.13
C THR A 107 5.61 -0.84 -15.53
N ALA A 108 6.78 -1.48 -15.44
CA ALA A 108 8.03 -0.83 -15.09
C ALA A 108 9.03 -0.93 -16.26
N ASP A 109 10.03 -0.02 -16.29
CA ASP A 109 11.10 -0.04 -17.29
C ASP A 109 11.94 -1.33 -17.19
N SER A 110 12.10 -1.83 -15.97
CA SER A 110 12.69 -3.12 -15.65
C SER A 110 11.93 -3.71 -14.47
N LEU A 111 11.54 -4.98 -14.56
CA LEU A 111 11.08 -5.71 -13.38
C LEU A 111 12.25 -5.94 -12.40
N PRO A 112 11.96 -6.08 -11.09
CA PRO A 112 12.97 -6.51 -10.11
C PRO A 112 13.67 -7.80 -10.56
N SER A 113 14.77 -8.18 -9.91
CA SER A 113 15.40 -9.48 -10.19
C SER A 113 14.63 -10.67 -9.59
N GLU A 114 13.78 -10.41 -8.60
CA GLU A 114 13.00 -11.43 -7.88
C GLU A 114 11.50 -11.09 -7.89
N VAL A 115 10.67 -12.13 -7.99
CA VAL A 115 9.21 -11.98 -7.94
C VAL A 115 8.83 -11.38 -6.58
N PRO A 116 7.90 -10.40 -6.52
CA PRO A 116 7.42 -9.86 -5.26
C PRO A 116 7.00 -10.97 -4.30
N PHE A 117 7.44 -10.87 -3.04
CA PHE A 117 7.08 -11.83 -2.03
C PHE A 117 5.57 -11.79 -1.75
N CYS A 118 4.91 -12.95 -1.86
CA CYS A 118 3.50 -13.12 -1.50
C CYS A 118 3.38 -13.99 -0.26
N ILE A 119 2.60 -13.53 0.73
CA ILE A 119 2.18 -14.39 1.84
C ILE A 119 1.08 -15.32 1.31
N GLY A 120 1.33 -16.62 1.34
CA GLY A 120 0.53 -17.58 0.57
C GLY A 120 1.02 -17.65 -0.88
N SER A 121 0.61 -18.70 -1.59
CA SER A 121 1.14 -18.97 -2.94
C SER A 121 0.79 -17.90 -3.98
N ASP A 122 -0.32 -17.17 -3.77
CA ASP A 122 -0.84 -16.15 -4.69
C ASP A 122 -1.76 -15.14 -3.97
N ALA A 123 -2.19 -14.10 -4.70
CA ALA A 123 -3.12 -13.09 -4.19
C ALA A 123 -4.48 -13.67 -3.76
N GLN A 124 -4.92 -14.80 -4.34
CA GLN A 124 -6.18 -15.45 -3.98
C GLN A 124 -6.08 -16.10 -2.60
N MET A 125 -4.96 -16.77 -2.31
CA MET A 125 -4.69 -17.35 -1.00
C MET A 125 -4.53 -16.27 0.05
N LEU A 126 -3.82 -15.18 -0.28
CA LEU A 126 -3.68 -14.04 0.60
C LEU A 126 -5.04 -13.37 0.91
N SER A 127 -5.89 -13.17 -0.11
CA SER A 127 -7.26 -12.68 0.09
C SER A 127 -8.08 -13.60 1.00
N ARG A 128 -7.93 -14.93 0.86
CA ARG A 128 -8.58 -15.91 1.76
C ARG A 128 -8.11 -15.77 3.21
N TYR A 129 -6.81 -15.53 3.45
CA TYR A 129 -6.31 -15.27 4.80
C TYR A 129 -6.90 -13.99 5.40
N CYS A 130 -6.93 -12.90 4.63
CA CYS A 130 -7.55 -11.63 5.07
C CYS A 130 -9.03 -11.83 5.44
N LYS A 131 -9.80 -12.54 4.60
CA LYS A 131 -11.21 -12.84 4.85
C LYS A 131 -11.41 -13.68 6.10
N ALA A 132 -10.65 -14.76 6.26
CA ALA A 132 -10.76 -15.64 7.42
C ALA A 132 -10.47 -14.89 8.72
N LEU A 133 -9.43 -14.07 8.73
CA LEU A 133 -9.07 -13.24 9.88
C LEU A 133 -10.14 -12.18 10.19
N ASN A 134 -10.65 -11.50 9.17
CA ASN A 134 -11.74 -10.52 9.34
C ASN A 134 -13.02 -11.18 9.88
N MET A 135 -13.38 -12.37 9.39
CA MET A 135 -14.53 -13.13 9.91
C MET A 135 -14.34 -13.54 11.38
N ALA A 136 -13.12 -13.89 11.80
CA ALA A 136 -12.82 -14.18 13.20
C ALA A 136 -13.04 -12.93 14.07
N LEU A 137 -12.64 -11.74 13.61
CA LEU A 137 -12.90 -10.47 14.30
C LEU A 137 -14.39 -10.12 14.38
N ILE A 138 -15.14 -10.33 13.30
CA ILE A 138 -16.60 -10.12 13.26
C ILE A 138 -17.33 -11.03 14.25
N SER A 139 -16.83 -12.26 14.48
CA SER A 139 -17.46 -13.20 15.43
C SER A 139 -17.48 -12.71 16.88
N ARG A 140 -16.63 -11.73 17.24
CA ARG A 140 -16.45 -11.22 18.61
C ARG A 140 -16.15 -12.29 19.65
N ALA A 141 -15.63 -13.45 19.23
CA ALA A 141 -15.34 -14.58 20.11
C ALA A 141 -14.04 -14.39 20.93
N HIS A 142 -13.25 -13.37 20.63
CA HIS A 142 -11.92 -13.15 21.22
C HIS A 142 -11.94 -12.08 22.33
N PRO A 143 -11.13 -12.24 23.39
CA PRO A 143 -10.85 -11.18 24.35
C PRO A 143 -10.29 -9.92 23.68
N PRO A 144 -10.48 -8.73 24.28
CA PRO A 144 -10.05 -7.45 23.67
C PRO A 144 -8.58 -7.40 23.25
N GLU A 145 -7.67 -7.89 24.08
CA GLU A 145 -6.22 -7.93 23.80
C GLU A 145 -5.89 -8.76 22.54
N ILE A 146 -6.57 -9.92 22.40
CA ILE A 146 -6.41 -10.77 21.22
C ILE A 146 -7.05 -10.10 20.00
N ALA A 147 -8.23 -9.50 20.15
CA ALA A 147 -8.91 -8.81 19.04
C ALA A 147 -8.10 -7.62 18.51
N GLU A 148 -7.45 -6.86 19.39
CA GLU A 148 -6.55 -5.75 19.01
C GLU A 148 -5.35 -6.27 18.20
N THR A 149 -4.71 -7.33 18.68
CA THR A 149 -3.58 -7.97 17.98
C THR A 149 -4.00 -8.52 16.61
N LEU A 150 -5.15 -9.20 16.54
CA LEU A 150 -5.69 -9.73 15.28
C LEU A 150 -6.11 -8.61 14.31
N THR A 151 -6.54 -7.46 14.84
CA THR A 151 -6.85 -6.27 14.04
C THR A 151 -5.59 -5.67 13.42
N GLY A 152 -4.51 -5.55 14.20
CA GLY A 152 -3.20 -5.15 13.68
C GLY A 152 -2.68 -6.12 12.61
N LEU A 153 -2.81 -7.41 12.85
CA LEU A 153 -2.44 -8.42 11.86
C LEU A 153 -3.28 -8.31 10.57
N LEU A 154 -4.59 -8.03 10.68
CA LEU A 154 -5.45 -7.81 9.53
C LEU A 154 -5.02 -6.57 8.73
N PHE A 155 -4.66 -5.49 9.42
CA PHE A 155 -4.10 -4.29 8.81
C PHE A 155 -2.85 -4.63 7.98
N ASP A 156 -1.87 -5.31 8.57
CA ASP A 156 -0.64 -5.67 7.87
C ASP A 156 -0.91 -6.58 6.65
N LEU A 157 -1.77 -7.59 6.79
CA LEU A 157 -2.10 -8.51 5.70
C LEU A 157 -2.83 -7.83 4.54
N VAL A 158 -3.78 -6.93 4.83
CA VAL A 158 -4.51 -6.20 3.80
C VAL A 158 -3.58 -5.25 3.07
N ASN A 159 -2.70 -4.53 3.78
CA ASN A 159 -1.71 -3.68 3.14
C ASN A 159 -0.73 -4.50 2.28
N HIS A 160 -0.25 -5.66 2.77
CA HIS A 160 0.58 -6.57 1.98
C HIS A 160 -0.12 -7.05 0.70
N LEU A 161 -1.43 -7.37 0.79
CA LEU A 161 -2.23 -7.73 -0.39
C LEU A 161 -2.32 -6.57 -1.37
N VAL A 162 -2.58 -5.36 -0.89
CA VAL A 162 -2.72 -4.15 -1.70
C VAL A 162 -1.42 -3.80 -2.42
N GLU A 163 -0.29 -3.88 -1.72
CA GLU A 163 1.04 -3.70 -2.30
C GLU A 163 1.32 -4.77 -3.35
N PHE A 164 1.01 -6.04 -3.05
CA PHE A 164 1.24 -7.15 -3.97
C PHE A 164 0.42 -7.02 -5.26
N VAL A 165 -0.87 -6.67 -5.19
CA VAL A 165 -1.72 -6.54 -6.40
C VAL A 165 -1.41 -5.30 -7.23
N ARG A 166 -0.79 -4.29 -6.63
CA ARG A 166 -0.33 -3.07 -7.32
C ARG A 166 1.13 -3.17 -7.79
N ALA A 167 1.85 -4.22 -7.41
CA ALA A 167 3.24 -4.39 -7.78
C ALA A 167 3.39 -4.50 -9.30
N PRO A 168 4.39 -3.83 -9.90
CA PRO A 168 4.64 -3.97 -11.33
C PRO A 168 4.92 -5.43 -11.69
N CYS A 169 4.19 -5.93 -12.67
CA CYS A 169 4.30 -7.30 -13.17
C CYS A 169 4.57 -7.37 -14.68
N PHE A 170 4.62 -6.22 -15.36
CA PHE A 170 4.88 -6.12 -16.78
C PHE A 170 6.12 -5.27 -17.12
N VAL A 171 6.75 -5.60 -18.24
CA VAL A 171 7.76 -4.76 -18.92
C VAL A 171 7.21 -4.31 -20.27
N ARG A 172 7.40 -3.03 -20.60
CA ARG A 172 7.09 -2.51 -21.93
C ARG A 172 8.15 -2.95 -22.93
N THR A 173 7.72 -3.56 -24.02
CA THR A 173 8.57 -3.95 -25.14
C THR A 173 8.06 -3.32 -26.44
N GLY A 174 8.89 -3.30 -27.49
CA GLY A 174 8.49 -2.75 -28.80
C GLY A 174 7.27 -3.44 -29.43
N GLU A 175 6.92 -4.63 -28.96
CA GLU A 175 5.79 -5.43 -29.47
C GLU A 175 4.57 -5.38 -28.55
N GLY A 176 4.65 -4.80 -27.35
CA GLY A 176 3.60 -4.90 -26.33
C GLY A 176 4.11 -5.03 -24.90
N TYR A 177 3.36 -5.72 -24.05
CA TYR A 177 3.68 -5.96 -22.63
C TYR A 177 4.10 -7.41 -22.41
N LYS A 178 5.19 -7.63 -21.65
CA LYS A 178 5.65 -8.96 -21.25
C LYS A 178 5.62 -9.12 -19.74
N ASP A 179 5.24 -10.30 -19.27
CA ASP A 179 5.24 -10.65 -17.84
C ASP A 179 6.59 -11.23 -17.36
N TRP A 180 6.62 -11.70 -16.12
CA TRP A 180 7.79 -12.35 -15.52
C TRP A 180 8.22 -13.65 -16.22
N ALA A 181 7.30 -14.35 -16.87
CA ALA A 181 7.59 -15.54 -17.65
C ALA A 181 8.09 -15.21 -19.07
N GLY A 182 8.20 -13.92 -19.40
CA GLY A 182 8.51 -13.45 -20.76
C GLY A 182 7.38 -13.68 -21.75
N GLN A 183 6.19 -14.04 -21.27
CA GLN A 183 5.01 -14.22 -22.10
C GLN A 183 4.45 -12.88 -22.52
N HIS A 184 4.04 -12.80 -23.78
CA HIS A 184 3.43 -11.61 -24.34
C HIS A 184 1.96 -11.57 -23.95
N VAL A 185 1.55 -10.53 -23.21
CA VAL A 185 0.22 -10.45 -22.59
C VAL A 185 -0.70 -9.55 -23.40
N MET A 186 -0.15 -8.54 -24.08
CA MET A 186 -0.94 -7.58 -24.86
C MET A 186 -0.06 -6.89 -25.91
N SER A 187 -0.55 -6.79 -27.15
CA SER A 187 0.10 -6.03 -28.24
C SER A 187 -0.18 -4.53 -28.16
N LEU A 188 0.83 -3.70 -28.41
CA LEU A 188 0.65 -2.28 -28.69
C LEU A 188 0.14 -2.15 -30.13
N ASN A 189 -1.08 -1.67 -30.30
CA ASN A 189 -1.72 -1.42 -31.60
C ASN A 189 -1.36 -0.03 -32.13
#